data_AF-A0A7C3K218-F1
#
_entry.id   AF-A0A7C3K218-F1
#
_cell.length_a   1.000
_cell.length_b   1.000
_cell.length_c   1.000
_cell.angle_alpha   90.00
_cell.angle_beta   90.00
_cell.angle_gamma   90.00
#
_symmetry.space_group_name_H-M   'P 1'
#
loop_
_entity.id
_entity.type
_entity.pdbx_description
1 polymer ?
#
loop_
_entity_poly.entity_id
_entity_poly.type
_entity_poly.pdbx_seq_one_letter_code
_entity_poly.pdbx_strand_id
1 'polypeptide(L)'
;MFEDKEDDFELCSSVYESIISRSQKASPLATNFSEEERVVILVWYAMGVIDNGGFHYLFESALPGDPYYYLTLEAYKQIGCDRAVEAFEQALRLFPNRKPSTDDHERIQQYEKHAEHIRNRIDSRFWKEHDDIVKNLAKYIRANFKKLGGLIC
;
A
#
# COMPACT_ATOMS: atom_id res chain seq x y z
N MET A 1 -17.98 -30.00 -10.54
CA MET A 1 -17.04 -29.49 -9.53
C MET A 1 -16.84 -28.03 -9.82
N PHE A 2 -17.55 -27.15 -9.11
CA PHE A 2 -17.24 -25.73 -9.11
C PHE A 2 -16.24 -25.54 -7.98
N GLU A 3 -14.97 -25.37 -8.34
CA GLU A 3 -13.99 -24.77 -7.42
C GLU A 3 -14.41 -23.30 -7.29
N ASP A 4 -14.96 -22.92 -6.14
CA ASP A 4 -15.09 -21.50 -5.78
C ASP A 4 -13.67 -20.93 -5.69
N LYS A 5 -13.18 -20.38 -6.80
CA LYS A 5 -12.04 -19.49 -6.76
C LYS A 5 -12.54 -18.22 -6.11
N GLU A 6 -12.24 -18.08 -4.82
CA GLU A 6 -12.38 -16.81 -4.11
C GLU A 6 -11.78 -15.70 -4.99
N ASP A 7 -12.59 -14.66 -5.23
CA ASP A 7 -12.18 -13.49 -5.98
C ASP A 7 -10.91 -12.89 -5.34
N ASP A 8 -9.92 -12.52 -6.15
CA ASP A 8 -8.62 -12.06 -5.64
C ASP A 8 -8.81 -10.80 -4.77
N PHE A 9 -9.76 -9.95 -5.15
CA PHE A 9 -10.11 -8.76 -4.37
C PHE A 9 -10.72 -9.13 -3.01
N GLU A 10 -11.72 -10.01 -3.00
CA GLU A 10 -12.37 -10.47 -1.76
C GLU A 10 -11.39 -11.17 -0.82
N LEU A 11 -10.48 -12.00 -1.35
CA LEU A 11 -9.41 -12.62 -0.56
C LEU A 11 -8.50 -11.57 0.08
N CYS A 12 -8.06 -10.57 -0.70
CA CYS A 12 -7.21 -9.52 -0.16
C CYS A 12 -7.92 -8.69 0.91
N SER A 13 -9.18 -8.31 0.68
CA SER A 13 -9.99 -7.55 1.63
C SER A 13 -10.21 -8.33 2.93
N SER A 14 -10.64 -9.59 2.83
CA SER A 14 -10.97 -10.43 3.99
C SER A 14 -9.73 -10.70 4.87
N VAL A 15 -8.58 -10.94 4.26
CA VAL A 15 -7.32 -11.14 4.99
C VAL A 15 -6.85 -9.84 5.63
N TYR A 16 -6.94 -8.70 4.94
CA TYR A 16 -6.65 -7.40 5.53
C TYR A 16 -7.51 -7.14 6.77
N GLU A 17 -8.83 -7.30 6.66
CA GLU A 17 -9.78 -7.12 7.77
C GLU A 17 -9.50 -8.08 8.94
N SER A 18 -9.15 -9.33 8.63
CA SER A 18 -8.76 -10.32 9.63
C SER A 18 -7.49 -9.92 10.39
N ILE A 19 -6.45 -9.41 9.71
CA ILE A 19 -5.24 -8.93 10.38
C ILE A 19 -5.54 -7.72 11.27
N ILE A 20 -6.30 -6.75 10.75
CA ILE A 20 -6.64 -5.53 11.50
C ILE A 20 -7.48 -5.86 12.75
N SER A 21 -8.51 -6.70 12.61
CA SER A 21 -9.38 -7.10 13.73
C SER A 21 -8.62 -7.86 14.83
N ARG A 22 -7.66 -8.73 14.46
CA ARG A 22 -6.80 -9.44 15.42
C ARG A 22 -5.83 -8.51 16.16
N SER A 23 -5.44 -7.40 15.55
CA SER A 23 -4.39 -6.54 16.08
C SER A 23 -4.77 -5.80 17.38
N GLN A 24 -6.06 -5.64 17.71
CA GLN A 24 -6.60 -4.91 18.89
C GLN A 24 -5.98 -3.52 19.13
N LYS A 25 -5.27 -2.94 18.16
CA LYS A 25 -4.49 -1.72 18.31
C LYS A 25 -5.28 -0.54 17.74
N ALA A 26 -5.58 0.45 18.59
CA ALA A 26 -6.33 1.66 18.23
C ALA A 26 -5.69 2.50 17.12
N SER A 27 -4.39 2.30 16.85
CA SER A 27 -3.69 2.83 15.67
C SER A 27 -2.53 1.87 15.36
N PRO A 28 -2.67 0.98 14.37
CA PRO A 28 -1.67 -0.03 14.14
C PRO A 28 -0.45 0.58 13.41
N LEU A 29 0.65 0.80 14.14
CA LEU A 29 1.95 1.15 13.54
C LEU A 29 2.37 0.05 12.55
N ALA A 30 2.92 0.41 11.39
CA ALA A 30 3.44 -0.56 10.41
C ALA A 30 4.42 -1.58 11.03
N THR A 31 5.22 -1.14 12.00
CA THR A 31 6.21 -1.96 12.71
C THR A 31 5.63 -2.96 13.70
N ASN A 32 4.33 -2.88 14.02
CA ASN A 32 3.67 -3.76 14.97
C ASN A 32 3.24 -5.12 14.40
N PHE A 33 3.34 -5.30 13.08
CA PHE A 33 2.95 -6.52 12.38
C PHE A 33 4.17 -7.39 12.08
N SER A 34 3.93 -8.70 11.93
CA SER A 34 4.90 -9.58 11.27
C SER A 34 5.22 -9.08 9.85
N GLU A 35 6.30 -9.57 9.26
CA GLU A 35 6.71 -9.13 7.92
C GLU A 35 5.61 -9.40 6.89
N GLU A 36 5.02 -10.59 6.91
CA GLU A 36 3.96 -10.98 5.98
C GLU A 36 2.68 -10.18 6.17
N GLU A 37 2.25 -9.97 7.42
CA GLU A 37 1.07 -9.14 7.72
C GLU A 37 1.30 -7.68 7.31
N ARG A 38 2.50 -7.16 7.53
CA ARG A 38 2.87 -5.80 7.15
C ARG A 38 2.77 -5.59 5.65
N VAL A 39 3.22 -6.55 4.84
CA VAL A 39 3.11 -6.44 3.37
C VAL A 39 1.65 -6.30 2.96
N VAL A 40 0.76 -7.16 3.49
CA VAL A 40 -0.67 -7.11 3.17
C VAL A 40 -1.28 -5.78 3.56
N ILE A 41 -1.01 -5.31 4.78
CA ILE A 41 -1.58 -4.07 5.29
C ILE A 41 -1.09 -2.86 4.51
N LEU A 42 0.22 -2.73 4.28
CA LEU A 42 0.78 -1.55 3.62
C LEU A 42 0.36 -1.46 2.17
N VAL A 43 0.33 -2.59 1.43
CA VAL A 43 -0.15 -2.60 0.04
C VAL A 43 -1.63 -2.23 -0.01
N TRP A 44 -2.48 -2.96 0.74
CA TRP A 44 -3.92 -2.77 0.68
C TRP A 44 -4.35 -1.37 1.13
N TYR A 45 -3.79 -0.89 2.25
CA TYR A 45 -4.06 0.46 2.75
C TYR A 45 -3.63 1.53 1.76
N ALA A 46 -2.37 1.48 1.29
CA ALA A 46 -1.86 2.51 0.39
C ALA A 46 -2.60 2.53 -0.95
N MET A 47 -2.93 1.35 -1.51
CA MET A 47 -3.72 1.24 -2.73
C MET A 47 -5.09 1.90 -2.53
N GLY A 48 -5.81 1.56 -1.45
CA GLY A 48 -7.10 2.15 -1.16
C GLY A 48 -7.07 3.67 -0.97
N VAL A 49 -6.03 4.22 -0.34
CA VAL A 49 -5.88 5.68 -0.20
C VAL A 49 -5.58 6.34 -1.55
N ILE A 50 -4.68 5.75 -2.36
CA ILE A 50 -4.32 6.28 -3.68
C ILE A 50 -5.50 6.17 -4.66
N ASP A 51 -6.31 5.12 -4.61
CA ASP A 51 -7.48 4.97 -5.47
C ASP A 51 -8.56 6.02 -5.17
N ASN A 52 -8.63 6.50 -3.92
CA ASN A 52 -9.59 7.53 -3.52
C ASN A 52 -9.20 8.96 -3.92
N GLY A 53 -7.89 9.27 -4.04
CA GLY A 53 -7.47 10.65 -4.31
C GLY A 53 -6.01 10.83 -4.75
N GLY A 54 -5.41 9.78 -5.30
CA GLY A 54 -4.03 9.78 -5.77
C GLY A 54 -2.98 9.78 -4.65
N PHE A 55 -1.72 9.92 -5.04
CA PHE A 55 -0.61 10.07 -4.10
C PHE A 55 -0.74 11.31 -3.23
N HIS A 56 -1.51 12.32 -3.65
CA HIS A 56 -1.82 13.48 -2.82
C HIS A 56 -2.45 13.05 -1.49
N TYR A 57 -3.51 12.24 -1.55
CA TYR A 57 -4.20 11.73 -0.36
C TYR A 57 -3.28 10.87 0.52
N LEU A 58 -2.41 10.06 -0.10
CA LEU A 58 -1.43 9.26 0.64
C LEU A 58 -0.49 10.14 1.47
N PHE A 59 -0.09 11.29 0.92
CA PHE A 59 0.87 12.19 1.57
C PHE A 59 0.24 13.21 2.53
N GLU A 60 -1.09 13.30 2.62
CA GLU A 60 -1.77 14.20 3.56
C GLU A 60 -1.48 13.85 5.03
N SER A 61 -1.30 12.56 5.36
CA SER A 61 -0.94 12.13 6.72
C SER A 61 0.12 11.04 6.70
N ALA A 62 1.08 11.13 7.63
CA ALA A 62 2.16 10.16 7.73
C ALA A 62 1.59 8.80 8.12
N LEU A 63 2.02 7.73 7.45
CA LEU A 63 1.67 6.38 7.87
C LEU A 63 2.41 6.07 9.17
N PRO A 64 1.72 5.78 10.29
CA PRO A 64 2.39 5.54 11.57
C PRO A 64 3.35 4.35 11.48
N GLY A 65 4.64 4.58 11.78
CA GLY A 65 5.69 3.56 11.63
C GLY A 65 6.33 3.46 10.25
N ASP A 66 5.86 4.23 9.25
CA ASP A 66 6.49 4.36 7.93
C ASP A 66 6.40 5.82 7.41
N PRO A 67 6.96 6.81 8.14
CA PRO A 67 6.78 8.23 7.82
C PRO A 67 7.43 8.67 6.50
N TYR A 68 8.30 7.84 5.92
CA TYR A 68 8.95 8.07 4.63
C TYR A 68 8.43 7.14 3.52
N TYR A 69 7.41 6.32 3.82
CA TYR A 69 6.78 5.37 2.90
C TYR A 69 7.73 4.31 2.30
N TYR A 70 8.86 4.05 2.96
CA TYR A 70 9.86 3.09 2.47
C TYR A 70 9.45 1.65 2.74
N LEU A 71 8.78 1.36 3.86
CA LEU A 71 8.22 0.03 4.10
C LEU A 71 7.08 -0.25 3.12
N THR A 72 6.30 0.77 2.79
CA THR A 72 5.21 0.70 1.82
C THR A 72 5.77 0.41 0.42
N LEU A 73 6.78 1.16 -0.02
CA LEU A 73 7.46 0.91 -1.29
C LEU A 73 8.06 -0.51 -1.36
N GLU A 74 8.69 -0.96 -0.27
CA GLU A 74 9.25 -2.31 -0.19
C GLU A 74 8.16 -3.38 -0.25
N ALA A 75 7.00 -3.17 0.37
CA ALA A 75 5.87 -4.10 0.28
C ALA A 75 5.38 -4.30 -1.17
N TYR A 76 5.30 -3.23 -1.96
CA TYR A 76 4.98 -3.34 -3.40
C TYR A 76 6.04 -4.12 -4.19
N LYS A 77 7.33 -4.01 -3.81
CA LYS A 77 8.41 -4.82 -4.40
C LYS A 77 8.27 -6.29 -4.03
N GLN A 78 7.94 -6.60 -2.78
CA GLN A 78 7.79 -7.98 -2.30
C GLN A 78 6.67 -8.74 -3.03
N ILE A 79 5.61 -8.06 -3.44
CA ILE A 79 4.54 -8.68 -4.24
C ILE A 79 4.85 -8.68 -5.75
N GLY A 80 5.95 -8.08 -6.20
CA GLY A 80 6.38 -8.08 -7.60
C GLY A 80 5.61 -7.14 -8.51
N CYS A 81 5.16 -5.99 -8.00
CA CYS A 81 4.41 -4.99 -8.77
C CYS A 81 5.33 -3.88 -9.33
N ASP A 82 6.23 -4.23 -10.24
CA ASP A 82 7.30 -3.34 -10.72
C ASP A 82 6.77 -1.99 -11.26
N ARG A 83 5.67 -1.98 -12.01
CA ARG A 83 5.10 -0.74 -12.56
C ARG A 83 4.46 0.15 -11.49
N ALA A 84 3.85 -0.44 -10.46
CA ALA A 84 3.34 0.30 -9.31
C ALA A 84 4.51 0.88 -8.49
N VAL A 85 5.58 0.10 -8.31
CA VAL A 85 6.85 0.54 -7.68
C VAL A 85 7.43 1.72 -8.45
N GLU A 86 7.49 1.67 -9.77
CA GLU A 86 7.97 2.79 -10.60
C GLU A 86 7.14 4.07 -10.41
N ALA A 87 5.82 3.97 -10.34
CA ALA A 87 4.94 5.11 -10.08
C ALA A 87 5.18 5.68 -8.67
N PHE A 88 5.27 4.81 -7.66
CA PHE A 88 5.56 5.21 -6.29
C PHE A 88 6.93 5.89 -6.16
N GLU A 89 7.97 5.35 -6.79
CA GLU A 89 9.29 5.99 -6.83
C GLU A 89 9.26 7.36 -7.52
N GLN A 90 8.45 7.52 -8.57
CA GLN A 90 8.28 8.82 -9.23
C GLN A 90 7.61 9.82 -8.30
N ALA A 91 6.59 9.40 -7.53
CA ALA A 91 5.97 10.23 -6.51
C ALA A 91 6.99 10.65 -5.45
N LEU A 92 7.81 9.71 -4.95
CA LEU A 92 8.85 10.01 -3.97
C LEU A 92 9.92 10.97 -4.52
N ARG A 93 10.25 10.91 -5.82
CA ARG A 93 11.20 11.84 -6.46
C ARG A 93 10.74 13.31 -6.45
N LEU A 94 9.46 13.58 -6.18
CA LEU A 94 8.96 14.94 -6.01
C LEU A 94 9.40 15.56 -4.67
N PHE A 95 9.83 14.75 -3.70
CA PHE A 95 10.32 15.26 -2.42
C PHE A 95 11.83 15.55 -2.44
N PRO A 96 12.32 16.50 -1.64
CA PRO A 96 13.75 16.75 -1.47
C PRO A 96 14.48 15.46 -1.05
N ASN A 97 15.57 15.11 -1.76
CA ASN A 97 16.33 13.88 -1.54
C ASN A 97 15.48 12.59 -1.56
N ARG A 98 14.32 12.62 -2.22
CA ARG A 98 13.31 11.54 -2.24
C ARG A 98 12.74 11.17 -0.87
N LYS A 99 12.82 12.09 0.08
CA LYS A 99 12.47 11.88 1.48
C LYS A 99 11.38 12.89 1.89
N PRO A 100 10.12 12.45 2.03
CA PRO A 100 9.04 13.30 2.50
C PRO A 100 9.31 13.84 3.92
N SER A 101 8.80 15.04 4.25
CA SER A 101 8.83 15.52 5.64
C SER A 101 7.99 14.63 6.56
N THR A 102 8.44 14.48 7.81
CA THR A 102 7.65 13.83 8.87
C THR A 102 6.53 14.74 9.39
N ASP A 103 6.59 16.04 9.10
CA ASP A 103 5.51 16.99 9.38
C ASP A 103 4.48 16.95 8.24
N ASP A 104 3.20 16.77 8.57
CA ASP A 104 2.12 16.58 7.59
C ASP A 104 1.94 17.82 6.70
N HIS A 105 1.98 19.01 7.30
CA HIS A 105 1.79 20.27 6.57
C HIS A 105 3.00 20.57 5.67
N GLU A 106 4.22 20.37 6.15
CA GLU A 106 5.40 20.54 5.30
C GLU A 106 5.43 19.51 4.16
N ARG A 107 5.06 18.26 4.43
CA ARG A 107 5.06 17.19 3.43
C ARG A 107 4.10 17.49 2.29
N ILE A 108 2.86 17.88 2.60
CA ILE A 108 1.90 18.20 1.55
C ILE A 108 2.37 19.43 0.75
N GLN A 109 2.92 20.46 1.40
CA GLN A 109 3.51 21.60 0.70
C GLN A 109 4.71 21.22 -0.20
N GLN A 110 5.55 20.26 0.21
CA GLN A 110 6.63 19.75 -0.63
C GLN A 110 6.07 19.08 -1.90
N TYR A 111 5.03 18.26 -1.74
CA TYR A 111 4.36 17.60 -2.86
C TYR A 111 3.63 18.61 -3.76
N GLU A 112 3.07 19.66 -3.17
CA GLU A 112 2.25 20.66 -3.86
C GLU A 112 3.00 21.72 -4.67
N LYS A 113 4.31 21.84 -4.45
CA LYS A 113 5.18 22.69 -5.28
C LYS A 113 5.25 22.23 -6.74
N HIS A 114 4.90 20.99 -7.03
CA HIS A 114 4.91 20.43 -8.38
C HIS A 114 3.57 20.62 -9.06
N ALA A 115 3.62 20.91 -10.36
CA ALA A 115 2.42 21.16 -11.16
C ALA A 115 1.47 19.96 -11.14
N GLU A 116 0.17 20.23 -11.03
CA GLU A 116 -0.87 19.21 -10.89
C GLU A 116 -0.81 18.13 -12.00
N HIS A 117 -0.59 18.53 -13.25
CA HIS A 117 -0.50 17.58 -14.37
C HIS A 117 0.65 16.57 -14.25
N ILE A 118 1.73 16.91 -13.52
CA ILE A 118 2.84 15.98 -13.22
C ILE A 118 2.35 14.92 -12.23
N ARG A 119 1.66 15.35 -11.17
CA ARG A 119 1.11 14.46 -10.14
C ARG A 119 0.03 13.54 -10.72
N ASN A 120 -0.92 14.11 -11.45
CA ASN A 120 -2.01 13.36 -12.09
C ASN A 120 -1.47 12.30 -13.08
N ARG A 121 -0.33 12.58 -13.75
CA ARG A 121 0.32 11.60 -14.62
C ARG A 121 0.91 10.42 -13.83
N ILE A 122 1.44 10.66 -12.63
CA ILE A 122 1.96 9.61 -11.74
C ILE A 122 0.79 8.79 -11.18
N ASP A 123 -0.27 9.45 -10.70
CA ASP A 123 -1.49 8.78 -10.22
C ASP A 123 -2.09 7.88 -11.31
N SER A 124 -2.23 8.42 -12.53
CA SER A 124 -2.72 7.66 -13.69
C SER A 124 -1.85 6.45 -14.07
N ARG A 125 -0.56 6.45 -13.71
CA ARG A 125 0.32 5.29 -13.92
C ARG A 125 0.06 4.24 -12.86
N PHE A 126 -0.14 4.65 -11.61
CA PHE A 126 -0.44 3.74 -10.52
C PHE A 126 -1.81 3.08 -10.67
N TRP A 127 -2.86 3.85 -10.97
CA TRP A 127 -4.22 3.31 -11.13
C TRP A 127 -4.35 2.24 -12.22
N LYS A 128 -3.52 2.29 -13.26
CA LYS A 128 -3.49 1.25 -14.31
C LYS A 128 -3.02 -0.11 -13.81
N GLU A 129 -2.37 -0.13 -12.64
CA GLU A 129 -1.82 -1.34 -12.04
C GLU A 129 -2.73 -1.94 -10.98
N HIS A 130 -3.93 -1.38 -10.73
CA HIS A 130 -4.85 -1.83 -9.69
C HIS A 130 -5.09 -3.35 -9.74
N ASP A 131 -5.51 -3.87 -10.90
CA ASP A 131 -5.79 -5.30 -11.07
C ASP A 131 -4.55 -6.18 -10.83
N ASP A 132 -3.37 -5.72 -11.29
CA ASP A 132 -2.11 -6.44 -11.11
C ASP A 132 -1.65 -6.41 -9.65
N ILE A 133 -1.88 -5.31 -8.92
CA ILE A 133 -1.63 -5.20 -7.48
C ILE A 133 -2.50 -6.21 -6.72
N VAL A 134 -3.82 -6.22 -6.98
CA VAL A 134 -4.77 -7.14 -6.33
C VAL A 134 -4.36 -8.60 -6.58
N LYS A 135 -4.14 -8.96 -7.84
CA LYS A 135 -3.73 -10.31 -8.23
C LYS A 135 -2.41 -10.75 -7.58
N ASN A 136 -1.41 -9.88 -7.56
CA ASN A 136 -0.10 -10.19 -7.00
C ASN A 136 -0.13 -10.25 -5.48
N LEU A 137 -0.91 -9.39 -4.82
CA LEU A 137 -1.13 -9.47 -3.39
C LEU A 137 -1.87 -10.76 -3.02
N ALA A 138 -2.90 -11.16 -3.76
CA ALA A 138 -3.60 -12.43 -3.57
C ALA A 138 -2.65 -13.63 -3.71
N LYS A 139 -1.75 -13.61 -4.71
CA LYS A 139 -0.68 -14.61 -4.86
C LYS A 139 0.25 -14.64 -3.65
N TYR A 140 0.68 -13.47 -3.15
CA TYR A 140 1.52 -13.37 -1.95
C TYR A 140 0.81 -13.94 -0.71
N ILE A 141 -0.46 -13.62 -0.52
CA ILE A 141 -1.30 -14.12 0.58
C ILE A 141 -1.38 -15.65 0.53
N ARG A 142 -1.73 -16.23 -0.62
CA ARG A 142 -1.82 -17.68 -0.79
C ARG A 142 -0.49 -18.38 -0.49
N ALA A 143 0.63 -17.79 -0.92
CA ALA A 143 1.97 -18.34 -0.64
C ALA A 143 2.35 -18.26 0.85
N ASN A 144 1.82 -17.29 1.59
CA ASN A 144 2.14 -17.04 3.00
C ASN A 144 1.00 -17.37 3.97
N PHE A 145 -0.04 -18.06 3.50
CA PHE A 145 -1.31 -18.25 4.23
C PHE A 145 -1.13 -18.76 5.67
N LYS A 146 -0.23 -19.72 5.88
CA LYS A 146 0.08 -20.27 7.21
C LYS A 146 0.67 -19.24 8.17
N LYS A 147 1.47 -18.30 7.66
CA LYS A 147 2.12 -17.25 8.45
C LYS A 147 1.17 -16.09 8.75
N LEU A 148 0.19 -15.87 7.88
CA LEU A 148 -0.88 -14.88 8.05
C LEU A 148 -1.97 -15.33 9.03
N GLY A 149 -1.71 -16.39 9.80
CA GLY A 149 -2.61 -16.90 10.84
C GLY A 149 -3.45 -18.10 10.40
N GLY A 150 -3.48 -18.45 9.10
CA GLY A 150 -4.28 -19.53 8.53
C GLY A 150 -5.77 -19.37 8.87
N LEU A 151 -6.61 -18.97 7.90
CA LEU A 151 -8.05 -18.97 8.17
C LEU A 151 -8.48 -20.40 8.55
N ILE A 152 -8.97 -20.54 9.78
CA ILE A 152 -9.62 -21.74 10.29
C ILE A 152 -10.75 -22.04 9.30
N CYS A 153 -10.61 -23.14 8.56
CA CYS A 153 -11.69 -23.71 7.76
C CYS A 153 -12.87 -24.08 8.65
#